data_AF-A0A7W1HLD0-F1
#
_entry.id   AF-A0A7W1HLD0-F1
#
_cell.length_a   1.000
_cell.length_b   1.000
_cell.length_c   1.000
_cell.angle_alpha   90.00
_cell.angle_beta   90.00
_cell.angle_gamma   90.00
#
_symmetry.space_group_name_H-M   'P 1'
#
loop_
_entity.id
_entity.type
_entity.pdbx_description
1 polymer ?
#
loop_
_entity_poly.entity_id
_entity_poly.type
_entity_poly.pdbx_seq_one_letter_code
_entity_poly.pdbx_strand_id
1 'polypeptide(L)'
;MNRGSNLTLVKVAKDWVDHATEENYDNWYNGSSLEESLRDKVFNIRTGVALTTPYGTVGVSGIVNTAWSSVSGIAPGPATIGLTTLARAALHASAFETAFHDNVNNDLSKFSTGAYIYPDTSFQNLAGFSKASQAHTRDAAIFARVNTWAQAAASGSYASSSVSEQADLDLDGENEYLLYNDRFFALFERLGGRMTAAWLRDINTGYVSQVAGSLASYAGSETEEEGTINTTGGAVVAYRTSGFKDWFAKIDNTTGNGISYTNNLYSAVAAPTGVGWKFTSADGKIVKTITLPASKGQLTANYAVTGYVQLYVRFGLSPDLLDLMQNGQKYLTSLTSDVQDVNLFNNNPNRSVRAYLRYNAPGFSGASRNASATDRNSDVVFNTVNMRNQAQTQQLEMQGGTSMTFALGFETGSTLSYDTDGDTLPDAWETQYGLNPNDATGDNGASGDQDGDGRTNSDEFILGTNPAVADAASAALTIARTSPTTVALTFPSVRDRIYKIYYTTSLTSPTWTQAGGNIAGTGSSITYTDDGSGTGGPPTASQPRFYRLDVSLAP
;
A
#
# COMPACT_ATOMS: atom_id res chain seq x y z
N MET A 1 -13.50 -2.21 -30.35
CA MET A 1 -13.90 -2.85 -31.63
C MET A 1 -13.31 -2.04 -32.77
N ASN A 2 -12.36 -2.60 -33.53
CA ASN A 2 -11.85 -1.98 -34.74
C ASN A 2 -12.86 -2.28 -35.87
N ARG A 3 -13.54 -1.24 -36.39
CA ARG A 3 -14.64 -1.38 -37.36
C ARG A 3 -14.37 -0.62 -38.68
N GLY A 4 -13.13 -0.69 -39.18
CA GLY A 4 -12.76 -0.24 -40.53
C GLY A 4 -12.35 1.24 -40.62
N SER A 5 -11.35 1.52 -41.46
CA SER A 5 -10.83 2.86 -41.74
C SER A 5 -11.70 3.61 -42.77
N ASN A 6 -11.90 4.91 -42.57
CA ASN A 6 -12.47 5.89 -43.52
C ASN A 6 -14.00 5.91 -43.71
N LEU A 7 -14.80 5.54 -42.70
CA LEU A 7 -16.23 5.85 -42.68
C LEU A 7 -16.53 6.95 -41.65
N THR A 8 -16.80 8.16 -42.12
CA THR A 8 -17.29 9.28 -41.29
C THR A 8 -18.77 9.04 -40.99
N LEU A 9 -19.07 8.23 -39.99
CA LEU A 9 -20.42 8.13 -39.45
C LEU A 9 -20.71 9.39 -38.63
N VAL A 10 -21.89 9.96 -38.81
CA VAL A 10 -22.38 11.05 -37.96
C VAL A 10 -22.48 10.51 -36.53
N LYS A 11 -21.96 11.25 -35.55
CA LYS A 11 -22.16 10.92 -34.13
C LYS A 11 -23.67 10.93 -33.89
N VAL A 12 -24.23 9.78 -33.53
CA VAL A 12 -25.65 9.62 -33.23
C VAL A 12 -25.80 9.25 -31.77
N ALA A 13 -26.64 9.99 -31.05
CA ALA A 13 -26.96 9.74 -29.66
C ALA A 13 -28.44 9.39 -29.50
N LYS A 14 -28.82 8.88 -28.32
CA LYS A 14 -30.24 8.73 -27.97
C LYS A 14 -30.88 10.11 -27.85
N ASP A 15 -32.17 10.23 -28.17
CA ASP A 15 -32.88 11.53 -28.21
C ASP A 15 -32.67 12.41 -26.97
N TRP A 16 -32.50 11.82 -25.77
CA TRP A 16 -32.18 12.60 -24.58
C TRP A 16 -30.76 13.18 -24.61
N VAL A 17 -29.74 12.36 -24.93
CA VAL A 17 -28.34 12.84 -25.02
C VAL A 17 -28.19 13.80 -26.19
N ASP A 18 -28.84 13.52 -27.32
CA ASP A 18 -28.86 14.39 -28.50
C ASP A 18 -29.45 15.76 -28.16
N HIS A 19 -30.60 15.79 -27.48
CA HIS A 19 -31.23 17.01 -26.99
C HIS A 19 -30.36 17.77 -25.99
N ALA A 20 -29.87 17.06 -24.98
CA ALA A 20 -29.10 17.61 -23.87
C ALA A 20 -27.71 18.07 -24.27
N THR A 21 -27.24 17.73 -25.48
CA THR A 21 -25.93 18.15 -25.99
C THR A 21 -26.07 19.18 -27.11
N GLU A 22 -27.26 19.76 -27.29
CA GLU A 22 -27.55 20.70 -28.38
C GLU A 22 -27.28 20.08 -29.77
N GLU A 23 -27.67 18.81 -29.94
CA GLU A 23 -27.44 17.99 -31.15
C GLU A 23 -25.94 17.80 -31.47
N ASN A 24 -25.04 18.12 -30.53
CA ASN A 24 -23.60 17.95 -30.66
C ASN A 24 -22.97 17.44 -29.35
N TYR A 25 -22.77 16.12 -29.28
CA TYR A 25 -22.15 15.46 -28.13
C TYR A 25 -20.80 16.06 -27.67
N ASP A 26 -20.07 16.73 -28.58
CA ASP A 26 -18.81 17.39 -28.22
C ASP A 26 -18.98 18.59 -27.27
N ASN A 27 -20.18 19.17 -27.17
CA ASN A 27 -20.48 20.30 -26.29
C ASN A 27 -20.33 19.95 -24.82
N TRP A 28 -20.67 18.72 -24.41
CA TRP A 28 -20.47 18.29 -23.02
C TRP A 28 -18.98 18.25 -22.65
N TYR A 29 -18.13 17.75 -23.55
CA TYR A 29 -16.70 17.67 -23.25
C TYR A 29 -15.98 19.01 -23.42
N ASN A 30 -16.25 19.72 -24.51
CA ASN A 30 -15.54 20.95 -24.89
C ASN A 30 -16.20 22.24 -24.36
N GLY A 31 -17.41 22.12 -23.80
CA GLY A 31 -18.27 23.24 -23.46
C GLY A 31 -18.94 23.88 -24.66
N SER A 32 -19.93 24.72 -24.36
CA SER A 32 -20.62 25.60 -25.31
C SER A 32 -21.03 26.90 -24.59
N SER A 33 -21.87 27.73 -25.22
CA SER A 33 -22.53 28.84 -24.50
C SER A 33 -23.58 28.37 -23.48
N LEU A 34 -23.99 27.10 -23.56
CA LEU A 34 -25.01 26.46 -22.73
C LEU A 34 -24.44 25.32 -21.89
N GLU A 35 -23.19 24.90 -22.10
CA GLU A 35 -22.62 23.77 -21.37
C GLU A 35 -21.26 24.11 -20.76
N GLU A 36 -21.10 23.78 -19.47
CA GLU A 36 -19.82 23.85 -18.79
C GLU A 36 -18.79 22.91 -19.45
N SER A 37 -17.61 23.42 -19.80
CA SER A 37 -16.54 22.62 -20.40
C SER A 37 -15.87 21.71 -19.36
N LEU A 38 -15.82 20.40 -19.61
CA LEU A 38 -14.94 19.50 -18.85
C LEU A 38 -13.47 19.72 -19.24
N ARG A 39 -13.16 19.87 -20.54
CA ARG A 39 -11.79 20.07 -21.05
C ARG A 39 -11.10 21.24 -20.35
N ASP A 40 -11.81 22.36 -20.21
CA ASP A 40 -11.28 23.60 -19.65
C ASP A 40 -11.52 23.73 -18.14
N LYS A 41 -12.16 22.72 -17.52
CA LYS A 41 -12.45 22.71 -16.09
C LYS A 41 -11.16 22.67 -15.29
N VAL A 42 -11.06 23.58 -14.32
CA VAL A 42 -10.07 23.55 -13.25
C VAL A 42 -10.79 23.10 -11.99
N PHE A 43 -10.41 21.92 -11.46
CA PHE A 43 -10.97 21.38 -10.22
C PHE A 43 -10.30 21.97 -8.99
N ASN A 44 -10.90 21.74 -7.83
CA ASN A 44 -10.32 22.11 -6.54
C ASN A 44 -9.66 20.89 -5.89
N ILE A 45 -8.48 21.08 -5.32
CA ILE A 45 -7.78 20.08 -4.50
C ILE A 45 -8.48 19.96 -3.15
N ARG A 46 -8.81 21.12 -2.57
CA ARG A 46 -9.58 21.29 -1.33
C ARG A 46 -10.42 22.55 -1.40
N THR A 47 -11.33 22.73 -0.45
CA THR A 47 -12.25 23.88 -0.46
C THR A 47 -11.49 25.20 -0.60
N GLY A 48 -11.76 25.93 -1.69
CA GLY A 48 -11.13 27.22 -1.98
C GLY A 48 -9.73 27.19 -2.58
N VAL A 49 -9.20 26.03 -2.94
CA VAL A 49 -7.87 25.88 -3.56
C VAL A 49 -7.99 25.12 -4.88
N ALA A 50 -7.79 25.84 -5.98
CA ALA A 50 -7.86 25.32 -7.34
C ALA A 50 -6.55 24.67 -7.77
N LEU A 51 -6.65 23.66 -8.64
CA LEU A 51 -5.55 23.12 -9.41
C LEU A 51 -4.92 24.20 -10.29
N THR A 52 -3.66 24.01 -10.65
CA THR A 52 -2.96 24.91 -11.59
C THR A 52 -3.20 24.55 -13.06
N THR A 53 -3.61 23.30 -13.34
CA THR A 53 -3.74 22.75 -14.69
C THR A 53 -5.19 22.33 -14.94
N PRO A 54 -5.80 22.68 -16.09
CA PRO A 54 -7.13 22.20 -16.44
C PRO A 54 -7.13 20.70 -16.77
N TYR A 55 -8.31 20.09 -16.78
CA TYR A 55 -8.47 18.66 -17.06
C TYR A 55 -7.85 18.23 -18.40
N GLY A 56 -8.13 18.97 -19.48
CA GLY A 56 -7.51 18.82 -20.80
C GLY A 56 -8.08 17.70 -21.67
N THR A 57 -7.24 17.12 -22.53
CA THR A 57 -7.62 16.09 -23.52
C THR A 57 -6.48 15.12 -23.76
N VAL A 58 -6.78 13.82 -23.73
CA VAL A 58 -5.79 12.74 -23.96
C VAL A 58 -5.15 12.89 -25.35
N GLY A 59 -3.83 12.80 -25.40
CA GLY A 59 -3.04 13.00 -26.62
C GLY A 59 -2.81 14.47 -27.00
N VAL A 60 -3.32 15.42 -26.20
CA VAL A 60 -3.23 16.85 -26.48
C VAL A 60 -2.61 17.61 -25.29
N SER A 61 -3.31 17.71 -24.16
CA SER A 61 -2.89 18.55 -23.02
C SER A 61 -3.63 18.23 -21.71
N GLY A 62 -3.23 18.88 -20.63
CA GLY A 62 -3.87 18.85 -19.32
C GLY A 62 -3.63 17.57 -18.50
N ILE A 63 -4.27 17.52 -17.34
CA ILE A 63 -4.09 16.46 -16.34
C ILE A 63 -4.38 15.08 -16.92
N VAL A 64 -5.47 14.93 -17.69
CA VAL A 64 -5.86 13.64 -18.27
C VAL A 64 -4.81 13.10 -19.25
N ASN A 65 -4.13 13.98 -19.99
CA ASN A 65 -3.05 13.58 -20.89
C ASN A 65 -1.80 13.11 -20.14
N THR A 66 -1.43 13.84 -19.08
CA THR A 66 -0.29 13.48 -18.24
C THR A 66 -0.53 12.16 -17.53
N ALA A 67 -1.69 11.98 -16.91
CA ALA A 67 -2.08 10.72 -16.28
C ALA A 67 -2.12 9.56 -17.28
N TRP A 68 -2.70 9.77 -18.46
CA TRP A 68 -2.72 8.77 -19.53
C TRP A 68 -1.31 8.34 -19.95
N SER A 69 -0.39 9.30 -20.09
CA SER A 69 1.01 9.04 -20.44
C SER A 69 1.72 8.24 -19.35
N SER A 70 1.53 8.61 -18.08
CA SER A 70 2.07 7.89 -16.92
C SER A 70 1.59 6.44 -16.86
N VAL A 71 0.27 6.21 -16.98
CA VAL A 71 -0.31 4.86 -16.96
C VAL A 71 0.13 4.05 -18.16
N SER A 72 0.20 4.65 -19.35
CA SER A 72 0.67 4.00 -20.58
C SER A 72 2.16 3.66 -20.53
N GLY A 73 2.95 4.39 -19.74
CA GLY A 73 4.37 4.17 -19.52
C GLY A 73 4.69 3.05 -18.52
N ILE A 74 3.71 2.47 -17.84
CA ILE A 74 3.94 1.34 -16.91
C ILE A 74 4.40 0.12 -17.72
N ALA A 75 5.68 -0.24 -17.53
CA ALA A 75 6.27 -1.40 -18.20
C ALA A 75 5.64 -2.72 -17.70
N PRO A 76 5.19 -3.61 -18.60
CA PRO A 76 4.69 -4.93 -18.21
C PRO A 76 5.80 -5.80 -17.61
N GLY A 77 5.49 -6.52 -16.54
CA GLY A 77 6.40 -7.45 -15.87
C GLY A 77 5.70 -8.15 -14.70
N PRO A 78 6.31 -9.20 -14.11
CA PRO A 78 5.71 -9.97 -13.02
C PRO A 78 5.28 -9.11 -11.81
N ALA A 79 6.05 -8.06 -11.51
CA ALA A 79 5.77 -7.09 -10.46
C ALA A 79 4.63 -6.09 -10.79
N THR A 80 4.25 -5.97 -12.06
CA THR A 80 3.48 -4.83 -12.58
C THR A 80 2.13 -5.22 -13.16
N ILE A 81 1.81 -6.51 -13.29
CA ILE A 81 0.51 -6.98 -13.78
C ILE A 81 -0.63 -6.45 -12.91
N GLY A 82 -0.47 -6.54 -11.57
CA GLY A 82 -1.45 -6.00 -10.61
C GLY A 82 -1.57 -4.48 -10.69
N LEU A 83 -0.42 -3.79 -10.67
CA LEU A 83 -0.34 -2.32 -10.74
C LEU A 83 -0.95 -1.75 -12.02
N THR A 84 -0.66 -2.34 -13.18
CA THR A 84 -1.19 -1.88 -14.47
C THR A 84 -2.71 -2.03 -14.51
N THR A 85 -3.24 -3.10 -13.94
CA THR A 85 -4.69 -3.34 -13.89
C THR A 85 -5.37 -2.30 -13.00
N LEU A 86 -4.82 -2.04 -11.81
CA LEU A 86 -5.33 -1.02 -10.89
C LEU A 86 -5.21 0.40 -11.47
N ALA A 87 -4.09 0.74 -12.09
CA ALA A 87 -3.86 2.04 -12.73
C ALA A 87 -4.88 2.31 -13.84
N ARG A 88 -5.12 1.31 -14.70
CA ARG A 88 -6.14 1.40 -15.74
C ARG A 88 -7.56 1.43 -15.17
N ALA A 89 -7.83 0.71 -14.08
CA ALA A 89 -9.12 0.77 -13.41
C ALA A 89 -9.40 2.18 -12.86
N ALA A 90 -8.44 2.79 -12.16
CA ALA A 90 -8.56 4.17 -11.66
C ALA A 90 -8.73 5.19 -12.81
N LEU A 91 -7.90 5.07 -13.87
CA LEU A 91 -7.99 5.97 -15.02
C LEU A 91 -9.28 5.79 -15.83
N HIS A 92 -9.76 4.56 -16.02
CA HIS A 92 -11.01 4.33 -16.76
C HIS A 92 -12.25 4.70 -15.96
N ALA A 93 -12.22 4.55 -14.63
CA ALA A 93 -13.35 4.91 -13.79
C ALA A 93 -13.73 6.40 -13.94
N SER A 94 -12.74 7.28 -14.08
CA SER A 94 -12.95 8.70 -14.38
C SER A 94 -13.35 8.99 -15.83
N ALA A 95 -12.70 8.33 -16.79
CA ALA A 95 -12.88 8.61 -18.23
C ALA A 95 -14.16 8.03 -18.84
N PHE A 96 -14.68 6.92 -18.29
CA PHE A 96 -15.92 6.29 -18.77
C PHE A 96 -17.17 7.11 -18.43
N GLU A 97 -17.16 7.84 -17.33
CA GLU A 97 -18.30 8.62 -16.82
C GLU A 97 -18.35 10.07 -17.37
N THR A 98 -17.67 10.37 -18.49
CA THR A 98 -17.30 11.76 -18.76
C THR A 98 -18.43 12.68 -19.24
N ALA A 99 -18.39 13.87 -18.62
CA ALA A 99 -19.08 15.11 -18.95
C ALA A 99 -20.61 15.06 -18.94
N PHE A 100 -21.21 14.38 -17.96
CA PHE A 100 -22.66 14.55 -17.75
C PHE A 100 -22.94 15.93 -17.15
N HIS A 101 -24.04 16.53 -17.57
CA HIS A 101 -24.53 17.83 -17.08
C HIS A 101 -25.87 17.67 -16.37
N ASP A 102 -26.16 18.58 -15.45
CA ASP A 102 -27.41 18.63 -14.70
C ASP A 102 -28.57 19.17 -15.57
N ASN A 103 -28.83 18.55 -16.72
CA ASN A 103 -29.90 18.99 -17.62
C ASN A 103 -31.28 18.75 -17.00
N VAL A 104 -32.05 19.83 -16.87
CA VAL A 104 -33.42 19.84 -16.32
C VAL A 104 -34.50 19.80 -17.40
N ASN A 105 -34.15 20.02 -18.68
CA ASN A 105 -35.11 19.98 -19.78
C ASN A 105 -35.23 18.54 -20.33
N ASN A 106 -36.41 17.95 -20.16
CA ASN A 106 -36.68 16.56 -20.51
C ASN A 106 -37.81 16.37 -21.53
N ASP A 107 -38.33 17.46 -22.12
CA ASP A 107 -39.33 17.35 -23.20
C ASP A 107 -38.63 17.10 -24.53
N LEU A 108 -38.65 15.83 -24.95
CA LEU A 108 -38.00 15.36 -26.18
C LEU A 108 -38.94 15.43 -27.40
N SER A 109 -40.06 16.17 -27.32
CA SER A 109 -41.00 16.31 -28.42
C SER A 109 -40.34 16.94 -29.64
N LYS A 110 -40.51 16.30 -30.80
CA LYS A 110 -39.95 16.75 -32.09
C LYS A 110 -41.07 17.14 -33.05
N PHE A 111 -40.81 18.14 -33.89
CA PHE A 111 -41.57 18.35 -35.10
C PHE A 111 -41.40 17.15 -36.04
N SER A 112 -42.29 17.01 -37.03
CA SER A 112 -42.14 16.01 -38.09
C SER A 112 -40.86 16.18 -38.91
N THR A 113 -40.21 17.35 -38.82
CA THR A 113 -38.89 17.63 -39.41
C THR A 113 -37.73 17.02 -38.64
N GLY A 114 -37.96 16.49 -37.43
CA GLY A 114 -36.94 15.96 -36.53
C GLY A 114 -36.36 17.00 -35.56
N ALA A 115 -36.64 18.29 -35.75
CA ALA A 115 -36.20 19.35 -34.84
C ALA A 115 -36.95 19.28 -33.51
N TYR A 116 -36.24 19.50 -32.40
CA TYR A 116 -36.86 19.61 -31.08
C TYR A 116 -37.79 20.82 -30.99
N ILE A 117 -38.99 20.61 -30.45
CA ILE A 117 -39.95 21.69 -30.17
C ILE A 117 -39.42 22.59 -29.06
N TYR A 118 -38.76 21.99 -28.07
CA TYR A 118 -38.20 22.65 -26.89
C TYR A 118 -36.70 22.33 -26.78
N PRO A 119 -35.84 22.90 -27.65
CA PRO A 119 -34.40 22.66 -27.58
C PRO A 119 -33.82 23.12 -26.23
N ASP A 120 -32.67 22.59 -25.83
CA ASP A 120 -31.96 23.14 -24.69
C ASP A 120 -31.48 24.57 -25.02
N THR A 121 -31.73 25.48 -24.08
CA THR A 121 -31.43 26.91 -24.19
C THR A 121 -30.88 27.47 -22.88
N SER A 122 -30.70 26.61 -21.87
CA SER A 122 -30.24 26.98 -20.54
C SER A 122 -28.81 26.52 -20.32
N PHE A 123 -28.03 27.33 -19.60
CA PHE A 123 -26.69 26.91 -19.21
C PHE A 123 -26.76 25.80 -18.16
N GLN A 124 -26.13 24.65 -18.41
CA GLN A 124 -25.99 23.57 -17.43
C GLN A 124 -24.55 23.45 -16.93
N ASN A 125 -24.44 23.08 -15.66
CA ASN A 125 -23.16 22.74 -15.03
C ASN A 125 -22.91 21.24 -15.17
N LEU A 126 -21.64 20.86 -15.08
CA LEU A 126 -21.26 19.45 -14.91
C LEU A 126 -21.93 18.88 -13.67
N ALA A 127 -22.53 17.72 -13.85
CA ALA A 127 -23.18 16.95 -12.81
C ALA A 127 -22.20 16.60 -11.69
N GLY A 128 -22.70 16.57 -10.46
CA GLY A 128 -21.88 16.34 -9.27
C GLY A 128 -21.03 15.06 -9.33
N PHE A 129 -21.62 13.94 -9.76
CA PHE A 129 -20.90 12.67 -9.91
C PHE A 129 -19.83 12.75 -11.02
N SER A 130 -20.13 13.43 -12.12
CA SER A 130 -19.18 13.60 -13.23
C SER A 130 -17.95 14.42 -12.81
N LYS A 131 -18.11 15.39 -11.90
CA LYS A 131 -16.98 16.16 -11.33
C LYS A 131 -16.19 15.33 -10.32
N ALA A 132 -16.88 14.60 -9.44
CA ALA A 132 -16.25 13.79 -8.40
C ALA A 132 -15.37 12.66 -8.98
N SER A 133 -15.77 12.06 -10.10
CA SER A 133 -14.98 10.99 -10.73
C SER A 133 -13.66 11.48 -11.32
N GLN A 134 -13.52 12.77 -11.66
CA GLN A 134 -12.30 13.28 -12.31
C GLN A 134 -11.07 13.27 -11.40
N ALA A 135 -11.26 13.27 -10.07
CA ALA A 135 -10.17 13.12 -9.11
C ALA A 135 -9.37 11.81 -9.32
N HIS A 136 -9.99 10.71 -9.78
CA HIS A 136 -9.25 9.44 -10.00
C HIS A 136 -8.24 9.51 -11.13
N THR A 137 -8.49 10.39 -12.11
CA THR A 137 -7.56 10.59 -13.23
C THR A 137 -6.18 10.94 -12.71
N ARG A 138 -6.14 11.79 -11.69
CA ARG A 138 -4.91 12.35 -11.13
C ARG A 138 -4.21 11.30 -10.27
N ASP A 139 -4.97 10.64 -9.39
CA ASP A 139 -4.51 9.49 -8.58
C ASP A 139 -3.92 8.33 -9.42
N ALA A 140 -4.39 8.12 -10.65
CA ALA A 140 -3.90 7.04 -11.51
C ALA A 140 -2.41 7.19 -11.88
N ALA A 141 -1.87 8.41 -11.89
CA ALA A 141 -0.46 8.67 -12.18
C ALA A 141 0.47 8.10 -11.10
N ILE A 142 0.01 8.01 -9.85
CA ILE A 142 0.76 7.47 -8.70
C ILE A 142 1.31 6.06 -9.01
N PHE A 143 0.52 5.22 -9.69
CA PHE A 143 0.92 3.86 -10.02
C PHE A 143 2.20 3.79 -10.87
N ALA A 144 2.49 4.80 -11.69
CA ALA A 144 3.73 4.86 -12.47
C ALA A 144 4.96 5.06 -11.56
N ARG A 145 4.83 5.87 -10.50
CA ARG A 145 5.89 6.05 -9.49
C ARG A 145 6.08 4.78 -8.66
N VAL A 146 4.99 4.09 -8.29
CA VAL A 146 5.04 2.79 -7.59
C VAL A 146 5.73 1.74 -8.47
N ASN A 147 5.43 1.71 -9.78
CA ASN A 147 6.13 0.84 -10.72
C ASN A 147 7.65 1.12 -10.74
N THR A 148 8.04 2.40 -10.81
CA THR A 148 9.46 2.81 -10.79
C THR A 148 10.16 2.33 -9.52
N TRP A 149 9.51 2.50 -8.36
CA TRP A 149 10.00 1.98 -7.08
C TRP A 149 10.16 0.45 -7.10
N ALA A 150 9.13 -0.27 -7.55
CA ALA A 150 9.12 -1.73 -7.54
C ALA A 150 10.23 -2.32 -8.42
N GLN A 151 10.53 -1.69 -9.56
CA GLN A 151 11.64 -2.11 -10.43
C GLN A 151 13.00 -1.82 -9.79
N ALA A 152 13.17 -0.65 -9.18
CA ALA A 152 14.40 -0.32 -8.45
C ALA A 152 14.64 -1.30 -7.29
N ALA A 153 13.61 -1.59 -6.49
CA ALA A 153 13.67 -2.56 -5.40
C ALA A 153 13.99 -3.98 -5.93
N ALA A 154 13.36 -4.41 -7.02
CA ALA A 154 13.66 -5.70 -7.66
C ALA A 154 15.10 -5.81 -8.17
N SER A 155 15.73 -4.68 -8.55
CA SER A 155 17.15 -4.62 -8.94
C SER A 155 18.13 -4.56 -7.75
N GLY A 156 17.63 -4.65 -6.51
CA GLY A 156 18.45 -4.62 -5.30
C GLY A 156 18.62 -3.23 -4.66
N SER A 157 17.94 -2.20 -5.19
CA SER A 157 17.91 -0.89 -4.53
C SER A 157 17.18 -0.98 -3.19
N TYR A 158 17.57 -0.10 -2.26
CA TYR A 158 16.98 0.03 -0.94
C TYR A 158 17.16 -1.19 -0.01
N ALA A 159 17.95 -2.19 -0.41
CA ALA A 159 18.30 -3.30 0.46
C ALA A 159 18.90 -2.78 1.78
N SER A 160 18.30 -3.15 2.92
CA SER A 160 18.73 -2.70 4.25
C SER A 160 18.72 -1.18 4.45
N SER A 161 17.89 -0.43 3.71
CA SER A 161 17.69 1.01 3.90
C SER A 161 16.24 1.43 3.66
N SER A 162 15.90 2.64 4.09
CA SER A 162 14.60 3.28 3.80
C SER A 162 14.86 4.68 3.26
N VAL A 163 13.87 5.22 2.54
CA VAL A 163 13.91 6.55 1.95
C VAL A 163 12.66 7.33 2.33
N SER A 164 12.85 8.63 2.59
CA SER A 164 11.80 9.64 2.68
C SER A 164 12.00 10.65 1.55
N GLU A 165 10.96 10.91 0.76
CA GLU A 165 11.02 11.79 -0.42
C GLU A 165 9.76 12.67 -0.47
N GLN A 166 9.88 13.88 -1.02
CA GLN A 166 8.74 14.72 -1.38
C GLN A 166 8.62 14.78 -2.90
N ALA A 167 7.43 14.48 -3.43
CA ALA A 167 7.16 14.55 -4.86
C ALA A 167 5.65 14.68 -5.12
N ASP A 168 5.28 15.53 -6.07
CA ASP A 168 3.94 15.58 -6.69
C ASP A 168 3.74 14.34 -7.56
N LEU A 169 2.92 13.38 -7.12
CA LEU A 169 2.62 12.13 -7.83
C LEU A 169 1.20 12.08 -8.36
N ASP A 170 0.26 12.79 -7.74
CA ASP A 170 -1.13 12.84 -8.16
C ASP A 170 -1.48 14.08 -9.00
N LEU A 171 -0.49 14.87 -9.43
CA LEU A 171 -0.62 15.96 -10.41
C LEU A 171 -1.48 17.13 -9.93
N ASP A 172 -1.49 17.37 -8.63
CA ASP A 172 -2.25 18.47 -8.03
C ASP A 172 -1.41 19.76 -7.84
N GLY A 173 -0.08 19.66 -7.95
CA GLY A 173 0.87 20.77 -7.77
C GLY A 173 1.31 20.98 -6.32
N GLU A 174 0.85 20.16 -5.38
CA GLU A 174 1.40 20.00 -4.04
C GLU A 174 2.30 18.75 -4.00
N ASN A 175 3.13 18.63 -2.95
CA ASN A 175 4.01 17.47 -2.82
C ASN A 175 3.41 16.46 -1.85
N GLU A 176 3.42 15.20 -2.23
CA GLU A 176 3.20 14.09 -1.33
C GLU A 176 4.48 13.68 -0.59
N TYR A 177 4.28 13.04 0.55
CA TYR A 177 5.32 12.67 1.50
C TYR A 177 5.51 11.16 1.48
N LEU A 178 6.52 10.71 0.73
CA LEU A 178 6.77 9.30 0.47
C LEU A 178 7.60 8.66 1.56
N LEU A 179 7.33 7.39 1.87
CA LEU A 179 8.20 6.51 2.64
C LEU A 179 8.31 5.16 1.95
N TYR A 180 9.52 4.71 1.63
CA TYR A 180 9.70 3.42 0.97
C TYR A 180 11.03 2.73 1.26
N ASN A 181 11.06 1.42 1.10
CA ASN A 181 12.25 0.56 1.18
C ASN A 181 12.18 -0.54 0.10
N ASP A 182 12.87 -1.67 0.27
CA ASP A 182 12.90 -2.79 -0.68
C ASP A 182 11.57 -3.57 -0.82
N ARG A 183 10.62 -3.38 0.12
CA ARG A 183 9.37 -4.15 0.17
C ARG A 183 8.11 -3.32 0.38
N PHE A 184 8.20 -2.09 0.87
CA PHE A 184 7.05 -1.28 1.21
C PHE A 184 7.16 0.14 0.63
N PHE A 185 6.02 0.68 0.21
CA PHE A 185 5.88 2.05 -0.30
C PHE A 185 4.60 2.66 0.27
N ALA A 186 4.70 3.82 0.92
CA ALA A 186 3.57 4.56 1.45
C ALA A 186 3.58 6.02 0.97
N LEU A 187 2.38 6.53 0.74
CA LEU A 187 2.08 7.89 0.29
C LEU A 187 1.33 8.63 1.40
N PHE A 188 1.81 9.81 1.79
CA PHE A 188 1.16 10.66 2.78
C PHE A 188 0.82 12.03 2.23
N GLU A 189 -0.30 12.55 2.72
CA GLU A 189 -0.83 13.87 2.43
C GLU A 189 -0.72 14.81 3.62
N ARG A 190 -0.55 16.12 3.33
CA ARG A 190 -0.70 17.14 4.38
C ARG A 190 -2.14 17.32 4.78
N LEU A 191 -3.08 17.16 3.84
CA LEU A 191 -4.50 17.21 4.14
C LEU A 191 -4.87 16.01 5.02
N GLY A 192 -5.20 16.27 6.29
CA GLY A 192 -5.44 15.28 7.33
C GLY A 192 -4.18 14.65 7.94
N GLY A 193 -2.98 15.00 7.45
CA GLY A 193 -1.73 14.33 7.86
C GLY A 193 -1.83 12.82 7.72
N ARG A 194 -2.45 12.34 6.63
CA ARG A 194 -2.98 10.97 6.47
C ARG A 194 -2.18 10.18 5.44
N MET A 195 -2.18 8.87 5.56
CA MET A 195 -1.64 7.98 4.53
C MET A 195 -2.74 7.68 3.51
N THR A 196 -2.65 8.22 2.30
CA THR A 196 -3.69 8.06 1.27
C THR A 196 -3.66 6.67 0.64
N ALA A 197 -2.46 6.10 0.45
CA ALA A 197 -2.29 4.75 -0.08
C ALA A 197 -0.96 4.11 0.36
N ALA A 198 -0.91 2.78 0.31
CA ALA A 198 0.32 2.02 0.51
C ALA A 198 0.35 0.74 -0.34
N TRP A 199 1.57 0.28 -0.67
CA TRP A 199 1.83 -0.91 -1.45
C TRP A 199 2.89 -1.79 -0.77
N LEU A 200 2.69 -3.09 -0.90
CA LEU A 200 3.58 -4.13 -0.40
C LEU A 200 4.04 -5.00 -1.57
N ARG A 201 5.36 -5.16 -1.69
CA ARG A 201 6.03 -6.01 -2.66
C ARG A 201 6.41 -7.33 -1.99
N ASP A 202 5.99 -8.43 -2.59
CA ASP A 202 6.48 -9.77 -2.27
C ASP A 202 7.93 -9.89 -2.77
N ILE A 203 8.85 -10.16 -1.84
CA ILE A 203 10.29 -10.23 -2.14
C ILE A 203 10.68 -11.45 -2.99
N ASN A 204 9.86 -12.50 -3.02
CA ASN A 204 10.12 -13.73 -3.76
C ASN A 204 9.56 -13.66 -5.18
N THR A 205 8.31 -13.22 -5.31
CA THR A 205 7.62 -13.17 -6.62
C THR A 205 7.77 -11.83 -7.32
N GLY A 206 8.10 -10.78 -6.57
CA GLY A 206 8.11 -9.40 -7.03
C GLY A 206 6.72 -8.77 -7.14
N TYR A 207 5.63 -9.52 -6.90
CA TYR A 207 4.27 -9.00 -7.03
C TYR A 207 4.02 -7.84 -6.07
N VAL A 208 3.36 -6.78 -6.55
CA VAL A 208 3.02 -5.61 -5.74
C VAL A 208 1.52 -5.56 -5.47
N SER A 209 1.15 -5.64 -4.20
CA SER A 209 -0.22 -5.49 -3.72
C SER A 209 -0.43 -4.05 -3.24
N GLN A 210 -1.50 -3.38 -3.66
CA GLN A 210 -1.98 -2.24 -2.88
C GLN A 210 -2.63 -2.78 -1.60
N VAL A 211 -2.23 -2.24 -0.45
CA VAL A 211 -2.60 -2.76 0.88
C VAL A 211 -3.39 -1.76 1.73
N ALA A 212 -3.41 -0.49 1.32
CA ALA A 212 -4.22 0.56 1.92
C ALA A 212 -4.64 1.59 0.86
N GLY A 213 -5.81 2.20 1.07
CA GLY A 213 -6.43 3.13 0.13
C GLY A 213 -7.08 2.43 -1.08
N SER A 214 -8.01 3.12 -1.74
CA SER A 214 -8.58 2.71 -3.03
C SER A 214 -8.64 3.91 -3.96
N LEU A 215 -7.69 3.97 -4.90
CA LEU A 215 -7.55 5.07 -5.85
C LEU A 215 -8.58 5.01 -6.99
N ALA A 216 -9.32 3.90 -7.11
CA ALA A 216 -10.46 3.76 -8.02
C ALA A 216 -11.80 4.23 -7.41
N SER A 217 -11.79 4.70 -6.15
CA SER A 217 -12.97 5.22 -5.44
C SER A 217 -12.87 6.74 -5.24
N TYR A 218 -13.98 7.50 -5.29
CA TYR A 218 -13.92 8.97 -5.11
C TYR A 218 -14.11 9.39 -3.65
N ALA A 219 -13.74 10.63 -3.32
CA ALA A 219 -13.87 11.19 -1.98
C ALA A 219 -15.31 11.58 -1.59
N GLY A 220 -16.17 11.76 -2.59
CA GLY A 220 -17.57 12.20 -2.46
C GLY A 220 -17.79 13.63 -2.97
N SER A 221 -16.72 14.25 -3.47
CA SER A 221 -16.64 15.60 -4.01
C SER A 221 -15.58 15.65 -5.12
N GLU A 222 -15.46 16.81 -5.78
CA GLU A 222 -14.37 17.10 -6.72
C GLU A 222 -13.01 17.35 -6.02
N THR A 223 -13.01 17.47 -4.69
CA THR A 223 -11.84 17.67 -3.83
C THR A 223 -11.31 16.35 -3.28
N GLU A 224 -10.16 16.39 -2.62
CA GLU A 224 -9.60 15.27 -1.86
C GLU A 224 -10.06 15.24 -0.39
N GLU A 225 -10.93 16.17 0.01
CA GLU A 225 -11.50 16.19 1.35
C GLU A 225 -12.36 14.95 1.58
N GLU A 226 -12.09 14.22 2.65
CA GLU A 226 -12.84 13.01 2.98
C GLU A 226 -13.98 13.32 3.97
N GLY A 227 -15.05 12.54 3.92
CA GLY A 227 -16.18 12.67 4.85
C GLY A 227 -15.75 12.54 6.32
N THR A 228 -16.28 13.43 7.16
CA THR A 228 -16.01 13.50 8.62
C THR A 228 -16.97 12.64 9.46
N ILE A 229 -17.95 12.02 8.81
CA ILE A 229 -18.93 11.09 9.39
C ILE A 229 -19.15 9.94 8.40
N ASN A 230 -19.54 8.76 8.89
CA ASN A 230 -19.71 7.58 8.03
C ASN A 230 -20.90 7.74 7.07
N THR A 231 -22.07 8.02 7.66
CA THR A 231 -23.35 8.15 6.98
C THR A 231 -24.18 9.26 7.62
N THR A 232 -25.12 9.82 6.86
CA THR A 232 -26.14 10.73 7.38
C THR A 232 -27.44 10.57 6.59
N GLY A 233 -28.57 10.46 7.27
CA GLY A 233 -29.88 10.34 6.61
C GLY A 233 -29.99 9.21 5.57
N GLY A 234 -29.40 8.04 5.83
CA GLY A 234 -29.39 6.92 4.88
C GLY A 234 -28.42 7.07 3.70
N ALA A 235 -27.61 8.12 3.66
CA ALA A 235 -26.62 8.38 2.62
C ALA A 235 -25.19 8.20 3.13
N VAL A 236 -24.30 7.83 2.20
CA VAL A 236 -22.86 7.76 2.42
C VAL A 236 -22.27 9.16 2.51
N VAL A 237 -21.38 9.38 3.48
CA VAL A 237 -20.62 10.63 3.58
C VAL A 237 -19.11 10.36 3.49
N ALA A 238 -18.59 9.37 4.21
CA ALA A 238 -17.19 8.94 4.07
C ALA A 238 -17.06 7.88 2.95
N TYR A 239 -16.73 8.34 1.74
CA TYR A 239 -16.49 7.49 0.57
C TYR A 239 -15.06 6.97 0.46
N ARG A 240 -14.12 7.54 1.23
CA ARG A 240 -12.73 7.11 1.37
C ARG A 240 -12.34 6.90 2.84
N THR A 241 -11.46 5.93 3.06
CA THR A 241 -10.83 5.55 4.33
C THR A 241 -9.35 5.39 4.08
N SER A 242 -8.63 6.47 4.34
CA SER A 242 -7.17 6.49 4.39
C SER A 242 -6.62 5.79 5.64
N GLY A 243 -5.30 5.63 5.71
CA GLY A 243 -4.57 5.30 6.94
C GLY A 243 -4.22 6.55 7.75
N PHE A 244 -3.95 6.36 9.05
CA PHE A 244 -3.58 7.45 9.98
C PHE A 244 -4.54 8.65 9.96
N LYS A 245 -5.82 8.38 9.69
CA LYS A 245 -6.86 9.41 9.66
C LYS A 245 -7.19 9.82 11.09
N ASP A 246 -6.84 11.04 11.48
CA ASP A 246 -7.17 11.58 12.80
C ASP A 246 -8.66 11.93 12.84
N TRP A 247 -9.48 10.91 13.10
CA TRP A 247 -10.93 10.94 12.93
C TRP A 247 -11.57 11.96 13.87
N PHE A 248 -11.23 11.90 15.15
CA PHE A 248 -11.83 12.74 16.16
C PHE A 248 -10.97 12.85 17.42
N ALA A 249 -10.87 14.05 17.99
CA ALA A 249 -10.24 14.31 19.27
C ALA A 249 -11.29 14.78 20.30
N LYS A 250 -11.37 14.10 21.43
CA LYS A 250 -12.33 14.35 22.50
C LYS A 250 -11.77 15.37 23.50
N ILE A 251 -12.52 16.44 23.77
CA ILE A 251 -12.07 17.54 24.65
C ILE A 251 -12.06 17.08 26.11
N ASP A 252 -13.16 16.48 26.57
CA ASP A 252 -13.32 15.96 27.93
C ASP A 252 -14.22 14.73 27.93
N ASN A 253 -14.39 14.09 29.09
CA ASN A 253 -15.23 12.89 29.20
C ASN A 253 -16.73 13.15 29.40
N THR A 254 -17.15 14.41 29.45
CA THR A 254 -18.48 14.82 29.94
C THR A 254 -19.37 15.48 28.89
N THR A 255 -18.81 16.20 27.92
CA THR A 255 -19.57 17.09 27.03
C THR A 255 -19.99 16.44 25.72
N GLY A 256 -19.48 15.24 25.41
CA GLY A 256 -19.67 14.60 24.10
C GLY A 256 -19.03 15.38 22.93
N ASN A 257 -18.40 16.51 23.21
CA ASN A 257 -17.79 17.38 22.22
C ASN A 257 -16.42 16.84 21.78
N GLY A 258 -16.15 17.00 20.49
CA GLY A 258 -14.81 16.83 19.97
C GLY A 258 -14.68 17.36 18.55
N ILE A 259 -13.45 17.28 18.06
CA ILE A 259 -13.00 17.98 16.88
C ILE A 259 -12.49 16.96 15.88
N SER A 260 -13.01 16.98 14.66
CA SER A 260 -12.49 16.17 13.57
C SER A 260 -11.25 16.84 12.99
N TYR A 261 -10.17 16.07 12.85
CA TYR A 261 -8.95 16.48 12.16
C TYR A 261 -8.83 15.89 10.76
N THR A 262 -9.86 15.17 10.31
CA THR A 262 -9.91 14.46 9.03
C THR A 262 -9.41 15.32 7.87
N ASN A 263 -9.84 16.58 7.74
CA ASN A 263 -9.42 17.48 6.65
C ASN A 263 -8.61 18.68 7.13
N ASN A 264 -8.01 18.62 8.33
CA ASN A 264 -7.13 19.69 8.81
C ASN A 264 -5.83 19.71 7.97
N LEU A 265 -5.29 20.88 7.63
CA LEU A 265 -4.04 20.97 6.88
C LEU A 265 -2.84 20.93 7.83
N TYR A 266 -2.08 19.84 7.82
CA TYR A 266 -0.91 19.66 8.65
C TYR A 266 0.32 20.35 8.02
N SER A 267 1.28 20.72 8.86
CA SER A 267 2.66 20.94 8.42
C SER A 267 3.42 19.61 8.47
N ALA A 268 4.39 19.42 7.58
CA ALA A 268 5.20 18.20 7.50
C ALA A 268 6.69 18.55 7.43
N VAL A 269 7.49 17.91 8.27
CA VAL A 269 8.95 18.01 8.31
C VAL A 269 9.56 16.62 8.46
N ALA A 270 10.84 16.45 8.13
CA ALA A 270 11.52 15.17 8.34
C ALA A 270 11.42 14.72 9.81
N ALA A 271 11.27 13.41 10.03
CA ALA A 271 11.28 12.86 11.38
C ALA A 271 12.61 13.19 12.09
N PRO A 272 12.58 13.54 13.38
CA PRO A 272 13.79 13.90 14.13
C PRO A 272 14.76 12.72 14.31
N THR A 273 14.26 11.48 14.23
CA THR A 273 15.03 10.25 14.30
C THR A 273 14.49 9.22 13.32
N GLY A 274 15.38 8.44 12.70
CA GLY A 274 15.02 7.47 11.67
C GLY A 274 14.60 8.12 10.35
N VAL A 275 14.13 7.27 9.41
CA VAL A 275 13.58 7.72 8.13
C VAL A 275 12.07 7.84 8.26
N GLY A 276 11.54 9.03 8.05
CA GLY A 276 10.15 9.30 8.40
C GLY A 276 9.72 10.76 8.22
N TRP A 277 8.46 11.02 8.58
CA TRP A 277 7.84 12.34 8.57
C TRP A 277 7.21 12.67 9.92
N LYS A 278 7.34 13.92 10.35
CA LYS A 278 6.61 14.50 11.48
C LYS A 278 5.54 15.45 10.94
N PHE A 279 4.28 15.12 11.20
CA PHE A 279 3.13 15.95 10.89
C PHE A 279 2.63 16.68 12.14
N THR A 280 2.32 17.97 12.01
CA THR A 280 1.74 18.79 13.10
C THR A 280 0.48 19.49 12.60
N SER A 281 -0.63 19.32 13.32
CA SER A 281 -1.93 19.96 12.99
C SER A 281 -1.81 21.48 12.97
N ALA A 282 -2.72 22.15 12.27
CA ALA A 282 -2.69 23.61 12.12
C ALA A 282 -2.69 24.37 13.47
N ASP A 283 -3.30 23.79 14.51
CA ASP A 283 -3.35 24.35 15.87
C ASP A 283 -2.26 23.79 16.80
N GLY A 284 -1.38 22.93 16.30
CA GLY A 284 -0.27 22.34 17.04
C GLY A 284 -0.64 21.27 18.07
N LYS A 285 -1.92 20.89 18.18
CA LYS A 285 -2.38 19.98 19.24
C LYS A 285 -2.20 18.51 18.91
N ILE A 286 -2.21 18.12 17.64
CA ILE A 286 -1.94 16.76 17.19
C ILE A 286 -0.61 16.74 16.47
N VAL A 287 0.37 16.06 17.06
CA VAL A 287 1.67 15.81 16.46
C VAL A 287 1.82 14.32 16.27
N LYS A 288 2.11 13.86 15.04
CA LYS A 288 2.43 12.45 14.76
C LYS A 288 3.79 12.36 14.07
N THR A 289 4.63 11.43 14.50
CA THR A 289 5.88 11.09 13.83
C THR A 289 5.78 9.67 13.31
N ILE A 290 5.86 9.51 12.00
CA ILE A 290 5.76 8.22 11.30
C ILE A 290 7.13 7.85 10.76
N THR A 291 7.64 6.67 11.09
CA THR A 291 8.93 6.18 10.60
C THR A 291 8.83 4.81 9.94
N LEU A 292 9.70 4.56 8.96
CA LEU A 292 9.81 3.31 8.22
C LEU A 292 11.20 2.69 8.45
N PRO A 293 11.32 1.61 9.22
CA PRO A 293 12.56 0.84 9.31
C PRO A 293 12.94 0.21 7.96
N ALA A 294 14.24 0.00 7.78
CA ALA A 294 14.75 -0.74 6.63
C ALA A 294 14.19 -2.17 6.62
N SER A 295 13.97 -2.74 5.43
CA SER A 295 13.57 -4.13 5.28
C SER A 295 12.28 -4.53 6.02
N LYS A 296 11.38 -3.59 6.31
CA LYS A 296 10.10 -3.86 6.99
C LYS A 296 8.91 -3.31 6.21
N GLY A 297 7.81 -4.05 6.24
CA GLY A 297 6.50 -3.55 5.80
C GLY A 297 5.72 -2.81 6.89
N GLN A 298 6.43 -2.17 7.84
CA GLN A 298 5.83 -1.65 9.07
C GLN A 298 6.16 -0.17 9.27
N LEU A 299 5.12 0.65 9.42
CA LEU A 299 5.22 2.05 9.82
C LEU A 299 5.01 2.17 11.33
N THR A 300 5.99 2.76 12.03
CA THR A 300 5.87 3.07 13.46
C THR A 300 5.35 4.50 13.62
N ALA A 301 4.30 4.67 14.42
CA ALA A 301 3.68 5.96 14.69
C ALA A 301 3.83 6.35 16.15
N ASN A 302 4.32 7.57 16.38
CA ASN A 302 4.42 8.19 17.69
C ASN A 302 3.58 9.47 17.73
N TYR A 303 2.49 9.45 18.48
CA TYR A 303 1.57 10.57 18.63
C TYR A 303 1.81 11.31 19.95
N ALA A 304 1.80 12.64 19.88
CA ALA A 304 1.71 13.53 21.02
C ALA A 304 0.48 14.43 20.84
N VAL A 305 -0.42 14.39 21.83
CA VAL A 305 -1.73 15.02 21.81
C VAL A 305 -1.85 15.96 22.99
N THR A 306 -2.17 17.23 22.73
CA THR A 306 -2.30 18.28 23.75
C THR A 306 -3.71 18.86 23.79
N GLY A 307 -4.27 19.03 24.99
CA GLY A 307 -5.59 19.65 25.17
C GLY A 307 -6.79 18.76 24.87
N TYR A 308 -6.56 17.44 24.71
CA TYR A 308 -7.60 16.42 24.51
C TYR A 308 -7.37 15.25 25.46
N VAL A 309 -8.45 14.60 25.87
CA VAL A 309 -8.39 13.40 26.72
C VAL A 309 -8.26 12.12 25.90
N GLN A 310 -8.64 12.17 24.62
CA GLN A 310 -8.58 11.03 23.73
C GLN A 310 -8.51 11.45 22.26
N LEU A 311 -7.72 10.74 21.46
CA LEU A 311 -7.70 10.81 20.00
C LEU A 311 -8.08 9.45 19.41
N TYR A 312 -8.93 9.46 18.39
CA TYR A 312 -9.32 8.30 17.59
C TYR A 312 -8.68 8.39 16.21
N VAL A 313 -7.96 7.35 15.80
CA VAL A 313 -7.21 7.28 14.55
C VAL A 313 -7.69 6.08 13.73
N ARG A 314 -8.11 6.31 12.50
CA ARG A 314 -8.68 5.29 11.62
C ARG A 314 -7.75 4.84 10.49
N PHE A 315 -7.98 3.60 10.08
CA PHE A 315 -7.25 2.90 9.05
C PHE A 315 -8.20 2.16 8.12
N GLY A 316 -8.16 2.46 6.82
CA GLY A 316 -8.84 1.69 5.79
C GLY A 316 -7.90 0.64 5.19
N LEU A 317 -7.93 -0.57 5.74
CA LEU A 317 -7.08 -1.66 5.29
C LEU A 317 -7.66 -2.32 4.06
N SER A 318 -6.84 -2.53 3.04
CA SER A 318 -7.24 -3.14 1.76
C SER A 318 -6.21 -4.18 1.33
N PRO A 319 -5.92 -5.22 2.15
CA PRO A 319 -4.88 -6.18 1.82
C PRO A 319 -5.22 -6.86 0.49
N ASP A 320 -4.41 -6.56 -0.53
CA ASP A 320 -4.66 -6.91 -1.93
C ASP A 320 -5.93 -6.27 -2.53
N LEU A 321 -5.87 -4.97 -2.82
CA LEU A 321 -6.98 -4.24 -3.43
C LEU A 321 -7.46 -4.86 -4.75
N LEU A 322 -6.57 -5.41 -5.59
CA LEU A 322 -6.99 -5.99 -6.87
C LEU A 322 -7.86 -7.22 -6.65
N ASP A 323 -7.48 -8.09 -5.72
CA ASP A 323 -8.33 -9.22 -5.34
C ASP A 323 -9.67 -8.74 -4.77
N LEU A 324 -9.68 -7.72 -3.90
CA LEU A 324 -10.91 -7.15 -3.34
C LEU A 324 -11.82 -6.55 -4.43
N MET A 325 -11.25 -5.97 -5.50
CA MET A 325 -12.01 -5.49 -6.65
C MET A 325 -12.61 -6.62 -7.49
N GLN A 326 -11.90 -7.74 -7.65
CA GLN A 326 -12.30 -8.85 -8.52
C GLN A 326 -13.23 -9.86 -7.81
N ASN A 327 -12.94 -10.15 -6.55
CA ASN A 327 -13.57 -11.22 -5.77
C ASN A 327 -14.40 -10.69 -4.59
N GLY A 328 -14.44 -9.37 -4.39
CA GLY A 328 -15.05 -8.78 -3.19
C GLY A 328 -14.34 -9.26 -1.93
N GLN A 329 -15.08 -9.39 -0.84
CA GLN A 329 -14.52 -9.84 0.45
C GLN A 329 -14.44 -11.37 0.57
N LYS A 330 -14.51 -12.13 -0.54
CA LYS A 330 -14.53 -13.61 -0.52
C LYS A 330 -13.32 -14.22 0.19
N TYR A 331 -12.14 -13.64 -0.02
CA TYR A 331 -10.87 -14.12 0.56
C TYR A 331 -10.41 -13.28 1.76
N LEU A 332 -11.20 -12.27 2.14
CA LEU A 332 -10.91 -11.41 3.28
C LEU A 332 -11.40 -12.09 4.56
N THR A 333 -10.51 -12.28 5.53
CA THR A 333 -10.89 -12.87 6.82
C THR A 333 -11.62 -11.86 7.70
N SER A 334 -12.33 -12.36 8.71
CA SER A 334 -12.68 -11.54 9.86
C SER A 334 -11.41 -11.03 10.56
N LEU A 335 -11.55 -9.92 11.29
CA LEU A 335 -10.48 -9.42 12.14
C LEU A 335 -10.19 -10.42 13.27
N THR A 336 -8.93 -10.82 13.39
CA THR A 336 -8.44 -11.58 14.54
C THR A 336 -7.64 -10.65 15.45
N SER A 337 -7.57 -10.94 16.74
CA SER A 337 -6.80 -10.12 17.67
C SER A 337 -6.11 -11.04 18.66
N ASP A 338 -4.83 -10.79 18.87
CA ASP A 338 -4.04 -11.40 19.91
C ASP A 338 -3.70 -10.33 20.98
N VAL A 339 -2.76 -10.62 21.87
CA VAL A 339 -2.39 -9.70 22.96
C VAL A 339 -1.72 -8.42 22.43
N GLN A 340 -1.04 -8.48 21.29
CA GLN A 340 -0.17 -7.44 20.76
C GLN A 340 -0.76 -6.75 19.52
N ASP A 341 -1.44 -7.52 18.67
CA ASP A 341 -1.85 -7.14 17.33
C ASP A 341 -3.36 -7.33 17.10
N VAL A 342 -3.93 -6.51 16.22
CA VAL A 342 -5.15 -6.83 15.48
C VAL A 342 -4.79 -7.08 14.03
N ASN A 343 -5.27 -8.19 13.48
CA ASN A 343 -4.84 -8.74 12.21
C ASN A 343 -6.02 -8.86 11.23
N LEU A 344 -5.70 -8.69 9.95
CA LEU A 344 -6.59 -8.88 8.83
C LEU A 344 -5.83 -9.58 7.70
N PHE A 345 -6.39 -10.64 7.15
CA PHE A 345 -5.78 -11.38 6.06
C PHE A 345 -6.65 -11.32 4.81
N ASN A 346 -6.00 -11.19 3.66
CA ASN A 346 -6.56 -11.64 2.39
C ASN A 346 -5.81 -12.89 1.96
N ASN A 347 -6.51 -14.04 1.96
CA ASN A 347 -5.96 -15.36 1.67
C ASN A 347 -6.52 -15.87 0.34
N ASN A 348 -6.12 -15.24 -0.77
CA ASN A 348 -6.46 -15.76 -2.08
C ASN A 348 -5.60 -17.01 -2.40
N PRO A 349 -6.01 -17.87 -3.35
CA PRO A 349 -5.33 -19.16 -3.60
C PRO A 349 -3.86 -19.04 -4.04
N ASN A 350 -3.43 -17.87 -4.51
CA ASN A 350 -2.08 -17.66 -5.03
C ASN A 350 -1.20 -16.81 -4.10
N ARG A 351 -1.79 -16.12 -3.12
CA ARG A 351 -1.11 -15.17 -2.27
C ARG A 351 -1.89 -14.90 -0.98
N SER A 352 -1.15 -14.85 0.12
CA SER A 352 -1.65 -14.30 1.38
C SER A 352 -1.03 -12.94 1.65
N VAL A 353 -1.86 -11.96 2.03
CA VAL A 353 -1.44 -10.62 2.44
C VAL A 353 -2.05 -10.34 3.81
N ARG A 354 -1.19 -10.12 4.80
CA ARG A 354 -1.57 -9.69 6.16
C ARG A 354 -1.46 -8.18 6.27
N ALA A 355 -2.44 -7.55 6.88
CA ALA A 355 -2.38 -6.20 7.42
C ALA A 355 -2.62 -6.27 8.93
N TYR A 356 -1.86 -5.51 9.72
CA TYR A 356 -2.00 -5.50 11.17
C TYR A 356 -1.77 -4.13 11.81
N LEU A 357 -2.38 -3.92 12.98
CA LEU A 357 -2.02 -2.85 13.90
C LEU A 357 -1.44 -3.46 15.16
N ARG A 358 -0.21 -3.09 15.48
CA ARG A 358 0.53 -3.52 16.67
C ARG A 358 0.57 -2.41 17.71
N TYR A 359 0.05 -2.66 18.90
CA TYR A 359 -0.14 -1.59 19.89
C TYR A 359 0.24 -1.97 21.33
N ASN A 360 0.46 -3.26 21.61
CA ASN A 360 0.77 -3.76 22.95
C ASN A 360 1.98 -4.71 22.95
N ALA A 361 2.88 -4.57 21.96
CA ALA A 361 4.18 -5.23 21.91
C ALA A 361 5.28 -4.36 22.56
N PRO A 362 6.45 -4.92 22.93
CA PRO A 362 7.57 -4.14 23.45
C PRO A 362 7.93 -2.96 22.56
N GLY A 363 8.03 -1.76 23.15
CA GLY A 363 8.28 -0.51 22.43
C GLY A 363 7.02 0.27 22.03
N PHE A 364 5.83 -0.29 22.22
CA PHE A 364 4.54 0.37 21.99
C PHE A 364 3.78 0.56 23.30
N SER A 365 3.03 1.65 23.43
CA SER A 365 2.35 2.05 24.65
C SER A 365 1.29 3.13 24.39
N GLY A 366 0.29 3.21 25.26
CA GLY A 366 -0.72 4.28 25.26
C GLY A 366 -1.79 4.19 24.17
N ALA A 367 -1.71 3.20 23.28
CA ALA A 367 -2.70 2.90 22.25
C ALA A 367 -3.54 1.66 22.63
N SER A 368 -4.80 1.65 22.20
CA SER A 368 -5.69 0.49 22.27
C SER A 368 -6.61 0.45 21.06
N ARG A 369 -7.10 -0.73 20.68
CA ARG A 369 -8.11 -0.87 19.62
C ARG A 369 -9.50 -0.45 20.13
N ASN A 370 -10.21 0.39 19.38
CA ASN A 370 -11.64 0.63 19.61
C ASN A 370 -12.48 -0.41 18.84
N ALA A 371 -12.88 -1.49 19.52
CA ALA A 371 -13.69 -2.56 18.90
C ALA A 371 -15.15 -2.15 18.60
N SER A 372 -15.64 -1.08 19.24
CA SER A 372 -17.00 -0.56 19.02
C SER A 372 -17.10 0.36 17.80
N ALA A 373 -15.96 0.74 17.21
CA ALA A 373 -15.93 1.52 16.00
C ALA A 373 -16.51 0.70 14.84
N THR A 374 -17.70 1.09 14.40
CA THR A 374 -18.34 0.50 13.23
C THR A 374 -18.18 1.42 12.02
N ASP A 375 -18.01 0.80 10.86
CA ASP A 375 -17.91 1.51 9.58
C ASP A 375 -19.18 1.32 8.73
N ARG A 376 -19.89 0.21 8.94
CA ARG A 376 -21.13 -0.15 8.24
C ARG A 376 -22.34 0.10 9.12
N ASN A 377 -22.97 1.25 8.95
CA ASN A 377 -24.27 1.51 9.55
C ASN A 377 -25.33 0.62 8.87
N SER A 378 -26.24 0.06 9.65
CA SER A 378 -27.26 -0.88 9.14
C SER A 378 -28.32 -0.22 8.24
N ASP A 379 -28.38 1.11 8.20
CA ASP A 379 -29.34 1.90 7.42
C ASP A 379 -28.86 2.22 5.99
N VAL A 380 -27.64 1.82 5.61
CA VAL A 380 -27.06 2.10 4.29
C VAL A 380 -26.55 0.82 3.63
N VAL A 381 -26.76 0.71 2.31
CA VAL A 381 -26.18 -0.37 1.50
C VAL A 381 -24.80 0.06 0.99
N PHE A 382 -23.78 -0.73 1.33
CA PHE A 382 -22.39 -0.49 0.95
C PHE A 382 -22.05 -1.40 -0.25
N ASN A 383 -22.20 -0.91 -1.48
CA ASN A 383 -21.85 -1.66 -2.69
C ASN A 383 -20.90 -0.87 -3.60
N THR A 384 -20.22 -1.58 -4.50
CA THR A 384 -19.21 -1.04 -5.43
C THR A 384 -19.79 -0.18 -6.54
N VAL A 385 -21.10 -0.28 -6.82
CA VAL A 385 -21.78 0.51 -7.86
C VAL A 385 -21.69 2.00 -7.57
N ASN A 386 -21.68 2.38 -6.29
CA ASN A 386 -21.56 3.78 -5.86
C ASN A 386 -20.11 4.26 -5.78
N MET A 387 -19.15 3.55 -6.40
CA MET A 387 -17.71 3.87 -6.42
C MET A 387 -17.13 4.18 -5.03
N ARG A 388 -17.60 3.43 -4.03
CA ARG A 388 -17.28 3.66 -2.63
C ARG A 388 -16.20 2.71 -2.16
N ASN A 389 -15.16 3.25 -1.53
CA ASN A 389 -14.03 2.45 -1.08
C ASN A 389 -14.38 1.42 0.02
N GLN A 390 -15.41 1.67 0.84
CA GLN A 390 -15.77 0.81 1.99
C GLN A 390 -16.21 -0.60 1.60
N ALA A 391 -16.56 -0.82 0.33
CA ALA A 391 -16.82 -2.17 -0.17
C ALA A 391 -15.52 -2.99 -0.29
N GLN A 392 -14.38 -2.31 -0.42
CA GLN A 392 -13.04 -2.84 -0.66
C GLN A 392 -12.08 -2.60 0.51
N THR A 393 -12.56 -2.02 1.62
CA THR A 393 -11.73 -1.75 2.79
C THR A 393 -12.34 -2.34 4.04
N GLN A 394 -11.49 -2.79 4.96
CA GLN A 394 -11.85 -3.09 6.33
C GLN A 394 -11.32 -1.95 7.21
N GLN A 395 -12.23 -1.27 7.92
CA GLN A 395 -11.83 -0.21 8.83
C GLN A 395 -11.33 -0.80 10.16
N LEU A 396 -10.29 -0.18 10.70
CA LEU A 396 -9.85 -0.31 12.09
C LEU A 396 -9.70 1.07 12.72
N GLU A 397 -9.92 1.13 14.03
CA GLU A 397 -9.73 2.36 14.80
C GLU A 397 -8.86 2.10 16.04
N MET A 398 -7.81 2.90 16.15
CA MET A 398 -6.98 3.00 17.34
C MET A 398 -7.44 4.20 18.16
N GLN A 399 -7.31 4.09 19.48
CA GLN A 399 -7.57 5.18 20.40
C GLN A 399 -6.47 5.30 21.44
N GLY A 400 -6.19 6.52 21.89
CA GLY A 400 -5.18 6.79 22.91
C GLY A 400 -5.36 8.17 23.53
N GLY A 401 -4.67 8.41 24.64
CA GLY A 401 -4.72 9.68 25.39
C GLY A 401 -3.76 10.74 24.84
N THR A 402 -2.93 11.30 25.73
CA THR A 402 -1.97 12.37 25.41
C THR A 402 -0.71 11.89 24.69
N SER A 403 -0.38 10.60 24.81
CA SER A 403 0.72 9.97 24.10
C SER A 403 0.30 8.57 23.71
N MET A 404 0.54 8.20 22.45
CA MET A 404 0.31 6.83 22.00
C MET A 404 1.32 6.44 20.93
N THR A 405 1.76 5.21 21.00
CA THR A 405 2.76 4.62 20.10
C THR A 405 2.22 3.27 19.64
N PHE A 406 2.18 3.05 18.33
CA PHE A 406 1.71 1.83 17.70
C PHE A 406 2.33 1.70 16.31
N ALA A 407 2.13 0.57 15.65
CA ALA A 407 2.58 0.35 14.28
C ALA A 407 1.46 -0.14 13.37
N LEU A 408 1.49 0.29 12.11
CA LEU A 408 0.71 -0.26 11.01
C LEU A 408 1.63 -1.10 10.14
N GLY A 409 1.37 -2.39 10.03
CA GLY A 409 2.22 -3.32 9.30
C GLY A 409 1.50 -4.12 8.23
N PHE A 410 2.28 -4.56 7.24
CA PHE A 410 1.85 -5.39 6.13
C PHE A 410 2.91 -6.43 5.80
N GLU A 411 2.48 -7.67 5.56
CA GLU A 411 3.35 -8.82 5.30
C GLU A 411 2.76 -9.70 4.19
N THR A 412 3.62 -10.36 3.43
CA THR A 412 3.21 -11.29 2.37
C THR A 412 4.34 -12.28 2.05
N GLY A 413 4.00 -13.42 1.47
CA GLY A 413 4.97 -14.44 1.11
C GLY A 413 5.82 -14.88 2.31
N SER A 414 7.14 -14.96 2.13
CA SER A 414 8.06 -15.45 3.16
C SER A 414 8.28 -14.50 4.34
N THR A 415 7.69 -13.31 4.32
CA THR A 415 7.78 -12.35 5.44
C THR A 415 6.58 -12.42 6.38
N LEU A 416 5.61 -13.31 6.11
CA LEU A 416 4.50 -13.55 7.03
C LEU A 416 5.03 -14.08 8.36
N SER A 417 4.68 -13.39 9.44
CA SER A 417 5.20 -13.67 10.78
C SER A 417 4.12 -14.09 11.78
N TYR A 418 2.88 -14.28 11.34
CA TYR A 418 1.79 -14.69 12.21
C TYR A 418 1.95 -16.17 12.59
N ASP A 419 1.81 -16.45 13.87
CA ASP A 419 2.07 -17.72 14.55
C ASP A 419 0.94 -17.92 15.57
N THR A 420 0.06 -18.89 15.30
CA THR A 420 -1.18 -19.12 16.04
C THR A 420 -0.96 -19.91 17.33
N ASP A 421 0.00 -20.85 17.36
CA ASP A 421 0.26 -21.69 18.53
C ASP A 421 1.46 -21.24 19.38
N GLY A 422 2.21 -20.25 18.91
CA GLY A 422 3.23 -19.53 19.65
C GLY A 422 4.56 -20.28 19.73
N ASP A 423 4.84 -21.18 18.80
CA ASP A 423 6.03 -22.01 18.80
C ASP A 423 7.22 -21.42 18.04
N THR A 424 7.05 -20.22 17.45
CA THR A 424 7.99 -19.45 16.62
C THR A 424 8.08 -19.84 15.15
N LEU A 425 7.28 -20.80 14.68
CA LEU A 425 7.07 -21.09 13.27
C LEU A 425 5.89 -20.26 12.74
N PRO A 426 6.00 -19.63 11.55
CA PRO A 426 4.84 -18.94 10.98
C PRO A 426 3.80 -19.90 10.40
N ASP A 427 2.51 -19.63 10.63
CA ASP A 427 1.38 -20.43 10.13
C ASP A 427 1.46 -20.70 8.62
N ALA A 428 1.91 -19.68 7.87
CA ALA A 428 2.04 -19.74 6.42
C ALA A 428 3.13 -20.73 5.97
N TRP A 429 4.22 -20.82 6.73
CA TRP A 429 5.31 -21.76 6.48
C TRP A 429 4.87 -23.18 6.84
N GLU A 430 4.26 -23.36 8.01
CA GLU A 430 3.74 -24.66 8.44
C GLU A 430 2.72 -25.23 7.46
N THR A 431 1.74 -24.41 7.05
CA THR A 431 0.72 -24.80 6.07
C THR A 431 1.34 -25.17 4.72
N GLN A 432 2.38 -24.43 4.28
CA GLN A 432 3.08 -24.72 3.02
C GLN A 432 3.74 -26.09 3.04
N TYR A 433 4.27 -26.52 4.18
CA TYR A 433 4.99 -27.79 4.32
C TYR A 433 4.16 -28.93 4.95
N GLY A 434 2.87 -28.68 5.19
CA GLY A 434 1.93 -29.71 5.67
C GLY A 434 1.98 -29.97 7.17
N LEU A 435 2.60 -29.08 7.94
CA LEU A 435 2.51 -29.06 9.40
C LEU A 435 1.17 -28.44 9.85
N ASN A 436 0.82 -28.64 11.12
CA ASN A 436 -0.40 -28.08 11.70
C ASN A 436 -0.12 -26.79 12.48
N PRO A 437 -0.56 -25.61 11.99
CA PRO A 437 -0.29 -24.30 12.63
C PRO A 437 -1.08 -24.04 13.92
N ASN A 438 -1.64 -25.09 14.53
CA ASN A 438 -2.37 -25.01 15.80
C ASN A 438 -1.82 -26.02 16.81
N ASP A 439 -0.65 -26.59 16.56
CA ASP A 439 -0.03 -27.64 17.35
C ASP A 439 1.49 -27.43 17.45
N ALA A 440 1.89 -26.72 18.51
CA ALA A 440 3.28 -26.43 18.86
C ALA A 440 4.12 -27.66 19.28
N THR A 441 3.63 -28.89 19.10
CA THR A 441 4.22 -30.10 19.70
C THR A 441 4.52 -31.20 18.68
N GLY A 442 5.37 -32.15 19.09
CA GLY A 442 5.73 -33.31 18.27
C GLY A 442 6.36 -32.91 16.93
N ASP A 443 5.95 -33.60 15.86
CA ASP A 443 6.43 -33.35 14.50
C ASP A 443 5.99 -31.99 13.95
N ASN A 444 4.91 -31.40 14.47
CA ASN A 444 4.42 -30.08 14.06
C ASN A 444 5.24 -28.96 14.70
N GLY A 445 5.62 -29.12 15.97
CA GLY A 445 6.29 -28.07 16.72
C GLY A 445 7.70 -27.72 16.21
N ALA A 446 8.21 -26.56 16.63
CA ALA A 446 9.54 -26.04 16.30
C ALA A 446 10.73 -26.97 16.54
N SER A 447 10.56 -28.00 17.38
CA SER A 447 11.59 -29.03 17.68
C SER A 447 11.38 -30.36 16.97
N GLY A 448 10.33 -30.48 16.16
CA GLY A 448 10.06 -31.64 15.30
C GLY A 448 11.14 -31.81 14.22
N ASP A 449 11.35 -33.05 13.81
CA ASP A 449 12.29 -33.51 12.77
C ASP A 449 11.61 -34.70 12.08
N GLN A 450 10.58 -34.40 11.27
CA GLN A 450 9.67 -35.42 10.75
C GLN A 450 10.37 -36.32 9.72
N ASP A 451 11.34 -35.79 9.00
CA ASP A 451 12.09 -36.52 7.96
C ASP A 451 13.35 -37.24 8.49
N GLY A 452 13.80 -36.91 9.70
CA GLY A 452 14.86 -37.59 10.43
C GLY A 452 16.27 -37.27 9.94
N ASP A 453 16.48 -36.10 9.32
CA ASP A 453 17.80 -35.69 8.82
C ASP A 453 18.67 -34.97 9.85
N GLY A 454 18.11 -34.73 11.05
CA GLY A 454 18.79 -34.11 12.18
C GLY A 454 18.66 -32.58 12.23
N ARG A 455 17.80 -31.98 11.41
CA ARG A 455 17.37 -30.58 11.52
C ARG A 455 15.98 -30.49 12.10
N THR A 456 15.78 -29.52 13.00
CA THR A 456 14.46 -29.23 13.53
C THR A 456 13.71 -28.30 12.60
N ASN A 457 12.36 -28.32 12.63
CA ASN A 457 11.51 -27.40 11.86
C ASN A 457 11.96 -25.93 11.99
N SER A 458 12.42 -25.50 13.17
CA SER A 458 12.98 -24.15 13.40
C SER A 458 14.31 -23.89 12.68
N ASP A 459 15.24 -24.85 12.69
CA ASP A 459 16.48 -24.78 11.91
C ASP A 459 16.15 -24.68 10.43
N GLU A 460 15.21 -25.49 9.97
CA GLU A 460 14.82 -25.56 8.58
C GLU A 460 14.10 -24.32 8.08
N PHE A 461 13.22 -23.73 8.90
CA PHE A 461 12.63 -22.43 8.62
C PHE A 461 13.70 -21.35 8.43
N ILE A 462 14.73 -21.33 9.28
CA ILE A 462 15.81 -20.35 9.18
C ILE A 462 16.67 -20.60 7.94
N LEU A 463 16.99 -21.87 7.65
CA LEU A 463 17.86 -22.28 6.54
C LEU A 463 17.14 -22.32 5.17
N GLY A 464 15.81 -22.33 5.17
CA GLY A 464 14.95 -22.48 3.99
C GLY A 464 14.96 -23.88 3.38
N THR A 465 15.13 -24.91 4.20
CA THR A 465 14.96 -26.32 3.83
C THR A 465 13.51 -26.77 4.02
N ASN A 466 13.21 -28.04 3.70
CA ASN A 466 11.85 -28.57 3.72
C ASN A 466 11.69 -29.65 4.81
N PRO A 467 10.83 -29.43 5.83
CA PRO A 467 10.68 -30.34 6.98
C PRO A 467 10.09 -31.71 6.66
N ALA A 468 9.63 -31.90 5.43
CA ALA A 468 9.12 -33.19 4.95
C ALA A 468 10.13 -33.94 4.05
N VAL A 469 11.34 -33.42 3.84
CA VAL A 469 12.32 -33.96 2.91
C VAL A 469 13.72 -33.87 3.49
N ALA A 470 14.32 -35.02 3.79
CA ALA A 470 15.67 -35.15 4.33
C ALA A 470 16.75 -34.52 3.43
N ASP A 471 16.92 -33.20 3.54
CA ASP A 471 17.67 -32.34 2.63
C ASP A 471 18.64 -31.38 3.34
N ALA A 472 18.98 -31.62 4.61
CA ALA A 472 19.90 -30.81 5.42
C ALA A 472 21.22 -30.44 4.72
N ALA A 473 21.71 -31.29 3.80
CA ALA A 473 22.90 -31.05 3.00
C ALA A 473 22.72 -29.95 1.94
N SER A 474 21.48 -29.61 1.56
CA SER A 474 21.14 -28.59 0.57
C SER A 474 21.58 -27.20 1.04
N ALA A 475 21.49 -26.91 2.34
CA ALA A 475 21.92 -25.66 2.97
C ALA A 475 23.42 -25.61 3.34
N ALA A 476 24.22 -26.57 2.86
CA ALA A 476 25.61 -26.70 3.30
C ALA A 476 26.52 -25.55 2.83
N LEU A 477 27.43 -25.15 3.73
CA LEU A 477 28.57 -24.30 3.41
C LEU A 477 29.65 -25.10 2.67
N THR A 478 29.90 -24.76 1.41
CA THR A 478 31.00 -25.30 0.63
C THR A 478 32.23 -24.41 0.75
N ILE A 479 33.38 -25.00 1.09
CA ILE A 479 34.65 -24.29 1.25
C ILE A 479 35.63 -24.82 0.20
N ALA A 480 36.18 -23.92 -0.62
CA ALA A 480 37.16 -24.25 -1.65
C ALA A 480 38.38 -23.34 -1.56
N ARG A 481 39.58 -23.92 -1.42
CA ARG A 481 40.83 -23.15 -1.55
C ARG A 481 41.08 -22.88 -3.04
N THR A 482 40.98 -21.62 -3.46
CA THR A 482 41.13 -21.21 -4.86
C THR A 482 42.57 -20.81 -5.20
N SER A 483 43.37 -20.45 -4.20
CA SER A 483 44.80 -20.17 -4.33
C SER A 483 45.55 -20.47 -3.01
N PRO A 484 46.89 -20.43 -2.98
CA PRO A 484 47.65 -20.56 -1.72
C PRO A 484 47.26 -19.56 -0.62
N THR A 485 46.67 -18.41 -0.99
CA THR A 485 46.29 -17.30 -0.10
C THR A 485 44.82 -16.93 -0.20
N THR A 486 43.97 -17.76 -0.80
CA THR A 486 42.55 -17.42 -1.04
C THR A 486 41.65 -18.63 -0.84
N VAL A 487 40.54 -18.41 -0.12
CA VAL A 487 39.48 -19.40 0.10
C VAL A 487 38.14 -18.79 -0.34
N ALA A 488 37.35 -19.55 -1.07
CA ALA A 488 35.97 -19.23 -1.42
C ALA A 488 35.02 -20.02 -0.51
N LEU A 489 34.03 -19.32 0.04
CA LEU A 489 32.95 -19.84 0.86
C LEU A 489 31.64 -19.66 0.10
N THR A 490 31.03 -20.76 -0.33
CA THR A 490 29.81 -20.76 -1.15
C THR A 490 28.67 -21.45 -0.41
N PHE A 491 27.52 -20.81 -0.34
CA PHE A 491 26.32 -21.34 0.30
C PHE A 491 25.06 -20.89 -0.45
N PRO A 492 23.97 -21.66 -0.46
CA PRO A 492 22.68 -21.15 -0.91
C PRO A 492 22.18 -20.07 0.04
N SER A 493 21.38 -19.13 -0.46
CA SER A 493 20.79 -18.10 0.39
C SER A 493 19.29 -17.96 0.17
N VAL A 494 18.59 -17.62 1.24
CA VAL A 494 17.14 -17.38 1.27
C VAL A 494 16.92 -15.89 1.48
N ARG A 495 15.97 -15.29 0.77
CA ARG A 495 15.62 -13.88 1.00
C ARG A 495 15.07 -13.69 2.41
N ASP A 496 15.19 -12.48 2.95
CA ASP A 496 14.80 -12.16 4.33
C ASP A 496 15.58 -12.94 5.40
N ARG A 497 16.80 -13.36 5.06
CA ARG A 497 17.79 -13.88 5.99
C ARG A 497 19.05 -13.04 5.98
N ILE A 498 19.73 -13.01 7.11
CA ILE A 498 21.05 -12.41 7.28
C ILE A 498 22.05 -13.52 7.52
N TYR A 499 23.11 -13.51 6.72
CA TYR A 499 24.24 -14.43 6.81
C TYR A 499 25.43 -13.70 7.41
N LYS A 500 26.08 -14.32 8.39
CA LYS A 500 27.33 -13.85 8.98
C LYS A 500 28.37 -14.95 8.90
N ILE A 501 29.52 -14.61 8.33
CA ILE A 501 30.65 -15.53 8.28
C ILE A 501 31.52 -15.23 9.48
N TYR A 502 31.80 -16.24 10.27
CA TYR A 502 32.77 -16.18 11.34
C TYR A 502 33.99 -17.02 11.00
N TYR A 503 35.15 -16.62 11.50
CA TYR A 503 36.38 -17.37 11.36
C TYR A 503 37.17 -17.44 12.66
N THR A 504 38.04 -18.44 12.74
CA THR A 504 39.06 -18.58 13.79
C THR A 504 40.31 -19.24 13.21
N THR A 505 41.46 -19.03 13.86
CA THR A 505 42.72 -19.70 13.50
C THR A 505 42.96 -20.99 14.28
N SER A 506 42.08 -21.31 15.23
CA SER A 506 42.13 -22.56 16.00
C SER A 506 40.72 -23.05 16.34
N LEU A 507 40.42 -24.32 16.04
CA LEU A 507 39.15 -24.95 16.42
C LEU A 507 38.92 -25.02 17.93
N THR A 508 39.99 -24.95 18.73
CA THR A 508 39.89 -24.94 20.20
C THR A 508 39.68 -23.54 20.78
N SER A 509 39.77 -22.50 19.95
CA SER A 509 39.50 -21.13 20.39
C SER A 509 38.00 -20.98 20.67
N PRO A 510 37.60 -20.48 21.85
CA PRO A 510 36.21 -20.13 22.11
C PRO A 510 35.80 -18.87 21.31
N THR A 511 36.77 -18.08 20.87
CA THR A 511 36.55 -16.82 20.16
C THR A 511 36.50 -17.05 18.65
N TRP A 512 35.39 -16.62 18.06
CA TRP A 512 35.15 -16.56 16.63
C TRP A 512 34.94 -15.10 16.24
N THR A 513 35.64 -14.63 15.21
CA THR A 513 35.57 -13.25 14.74
C THR A 513 34.74 -13.18 13.47
N GLN A 514 33.87 -12.19 13.33
CA GLN A 514 33.10 -12.00 12.10
C GLN A 514 34.04 -11.56 10.96
N ALA A 515 33.95 -12.24 9.82
CA ALA A 515 34.62 -11.90 8.58
C ALA A 515 33.73 -10.93 7.78
N GLY A 516 34.19 -9.69 7.61
CA GLY A 516 33.43 -8.66 6.90
C GLY A 516 32.11 -8.28 7.59
N GLY A 517 31.16 -7.79 6.79
CA GLY A 517 29.83 -7.36 7.26
C GLY A 517 28.75 -8.44 7.19
N ASN A 518 27.53 -8.08 7.54
CA ASN A 518 26.35 -8.92 7.34
C ASN A 518 26.06 -9.04 5.83
N ILE A 519 25.65 -10.23 5.40
CA ILE A 519 25.33 -10.51 4.01
C ILE A 519 23.81 -10.76 3.93
N ALA A 520 23.09 -9.96 3.14
CA ALA A 520 21.67 -10.18 2.91
C ALA A 520 21.46 -11.35 1.94
N GLY A 521 20.52 -12.23 2.28
CA GLY A 521 20.15 -13.34 1.41
C GLY A 521 19.47 -12.87 0.12
N THR A 522 19.80 -13.53 -0.99
CA THR A 522 19.38 -13.11 -2.34
C THR A 522 18.38 -14.06 -2.99
N GLY A 523 18.15 -15.24 -2.40
CA GLY A 523 17.43 -16.34 -3.04
C GLY A 523 18.29 -17.10 -4.05
N SER A 524 19.60 -16.85 -4.08
CA SER A 524 20.57 -17.50 -4.96
C SER A 524 21.83 -17.84 -4.17
N SER A 525 22.71 -18.67 -4.74
CA SER A 525 23.97 -18.98 -4.08
C SER A 525 24.86 -17.75 -3.97
N ILE A 526 25.46 -17.55 -2.78
CA ILE A 526 26.38 -16.48 -2.48
C ILE A 526 27.77 -17.08 -2.31
N THR A 527 28.77 -16.39 -2.87
CA THR A 527 30.19 -16.70 -2.65
C THR A 527 30.87 -15.54 -1.94
N TYR A 528 31.40 -15.79 -0.74
CA TYR A 528 32.31 -14.89 -0.05
C TYR A 528 33.75 -15.32 -0.33
N THR A 529 34.59 -14.35 -0.70
CA THR A 529 36.02 -14.59 -0.94
C THR A 529 36.83 -14.07 0.23
N ASP A 530 37.66 -14.95 0.77
CA ASP A 530 38.59 -14.65 1.83
C ASP A 530 40.02 -14.64 1.31
N ASP A 531 40.54 -13.43 1.08
CA ASP A 531 41.91 -13.14 0.66
C ASP A 531 42.75 -12.50 1.78
N GLY A 532 42.17 -12.39 2.99
CA GLY A 532 42.79 -11.74 4.14
C GLY A 532 42.36 -10.30 4.41
N SER A 533 41.71 -9.62 3.47
CA SER A 533 41.27 -8.23 3.62
C SER A 533 40.25 -8.04 4.75
N GLY A 534 39.29 -8.95 4.87
CA GLY A 534 38.24 -8.89 5.89
C GLY A 534 38.59 -9.55 7.22
N THR A 535 39.81 -10.07 7.36
CA THR A 535 40.13 -11.10 8.36
C THR A 535 41.55 -11.01 8.92
N GLY A 536 42.25 -9.90 8.65
CA GLY A 536 43.55 -9.58 9.26
C GLY A 536 44.76 -10.31 8.67
N GLY A 537 44.58 -11.06 7.58
CA GLY A 537 45.67 -11.75 6.87
C GLY A 537 45.21 -12.95 6.04
N PRO A 538 45.93 -13.32 4.96
CA PRO A 538 45.49 -14.34 4.04
C PRO A 538 45.45 -15.75 4.67
N PRO A 539 44.47 -16.61 4.32
CA PRO A 539 44.47 -18.02 4.69
C PRO A 539 45.67 -18.75 4.06
N THR A 540 46.65 -19.16 4.86
CA THR A 540 47.80 -19.95 4.38
C THR A 540 47.87 -21.31 5.05
N ALA A 541 48.71 -22.22 4.55
CA ALA A 541 48.93 -23.51 5.22
C ALA A 541 49.53 -23.33 6.64
N SER A 542 50.36 -22.31 6.83
CA SER A 542 50.95 -21.94 8.13
C SER A 542 50.01 -21.14 9.04
N GLN A 543 48.90 -20.63 8.51
CA GLN A 543 47.86 -19.91 9.25
C GLN A 543 46.51 -20.52 8.86
N PRO A 544 46.19 -21.72 9.37
CA PRO A 544 44.93 -22.39 9.04
C PRO A 544 43.75 -21.54 9.51
N ARG A 545 42.66 -21.61 8.75
CA ARG A 545 41.44 -20.87 9.04
C ARG A 545 40.27 -21.82 9.01
N PHE A 546 39.44 -21.71 10.04
CA PHE A 546 38.21 -22.44 10.23
C PHE A 546 37.08 -21.45 10.14
N TYR A 547 35.96 -21.87 9.55
CA TYR A 547 34.85 -20.99 9.25
C TYR A 547 33.55 -21.54 9.81
N ARG A 548 32.64 -20.64 10.16
CA ARG A 548 31.28 -20.93 10.58
C ARG A 548 30.36 -19.95 9.87
N LEU A 549 29.31 -20.48 9.24
CA LEU A 549 28.23 -19.66 8.72
C LEU A 549 27.12 -19.61 9.77
N ASP A 550 26.70 -18.40 10.10
CA ASP A 550 25.58 -18.14 10.99
C ASP A 550 24.45 -17.51 10.17
N VAL A 551 23.23 -17.99 10.36
CA VAL A 551 22.05 -17.58 9.59
C VAL A 551 20.97 -17.15 10.57
N SER A 552 20.36 -15.98 10.33
CA SER A 552 19.27 -15.48 11.15
C SER A 552 18.17 -14.86 10.31
N LEU A 553 16.98 -14.72 10.87
CA LEU A 553 15.92 -13.89 10.29
C LEU A 553 16.40 -12.43 10.15
N ALA A 554 15.86 -11.71 9.18
CA ALA A 554 16.09 -10.27 9.08
C ALA A 554 15.45 -9.54 10.29
N PRO A 555 16.20 -8.64 10.97
CA PRO A 555 15.74 -7.94 12.17
C PRO A 555 14.52 -7.08 11.89
#